data_AF-A0AA90H4X7-F1
#
_entry.id   AF-A0AA90H4X7-F1
#
_cell.length_a   1.000
_cell.length_b   1.000
_cell.length_c   1.000
_cell.angle_alpha   90.00
_cell.angle_beta   90.00
_cell.angle_gamma   90.00
#
_symmetry.space_group_name_H-M   'P 1'
#
loop_
_entity.id
_entity.type
_entity.pdbx_description
1 polymer ?
#
loop_
_entity_poly.entity_id
_entity_poly.type
_entity_poly.pdbx_seq_one_letter_code
_entity_poly.pdbx_strand_id
1 'polypeptide(L)'
;MHGIDLDRTADAAIACALREDVDGLVTLIRPLDAAELRRLVGRLAVRAAEGLEGWAADAGADHEQAVSMWQDAILRLERAREHDPGD
;
A
#
# COMPACT_ATOMS: atom_id res chain seq x y z
N MET A 1 -25.64 -3.94 12.23
CA MET A 1 -24.64 -4.26 11.20
C MET A 1 -23.36 -3.55 11.62
N HIS A 2 -22.42 -4.26 12.26
CA HIS A 2 -21.10 -3.66 12.54
C HIS A 2 -20.41 -3.51 11.19
N GLY A 3 -20.15 -2.27 10.77
CA GLY A 3 -19.40 -2.01 9.53
C GLY A 3 -17.99 -2.58 9.64
N ILE A 4 -17.42 -2.96 8.51
CA ILE A 4 -16.03 -3.43 8.45
C ILE A 4 -15.10 -2.29 8.89
N ASP A 5 -14.22 -2.58 9.84
CA ASP A 5 -13.17 -1.65 10.27
C ASP A 5 -12.06 -1.64 9.22
N LEU A 6 -12.13 -0.64 8.33
CA LEU A 6 -11.20 -0.50 7.22
C LEU A 6 -9.79 -0.09 7.68
N ASP A 7 -9.64 0.52 8.85
CA ASP A 7 -8.31 0.89 9.37
C ASP A 7 -7.60 -0.35 9.89
N ARG A 8 -8.28 -1.18 10.68
CA ARG A 8 -7.77 -2.48 11.08
C ARG A 8 -7.49 -3.39 9.87
N THR A 9 -8.34 -3.33 8.85
CA THR A 9 -8.16 -4.11 7.61
C THR A 9 -6.92 -3.66 6.84
N ALA A 10 -6.64 -2.35 6.78
CA ALA A 10 -5.44 -1.82 6.14
C ALA A 10 -4.16 -2.27 6.87
N ASP A 11 -4.15 -2.22 8.20
CA ASP A 11 -3.00 -2.67 9.00
C ASP A 11 -2.74 -4.17 8.81
N ALA A 12 -3.80 -4.98 8.79
CA ALA A 12 -3.71 -6.41 8.54
C ALA A 12 -3.22 -6.72 7.12
N ALA A 13 -3.69 -5.96 6.11
CA ALA A 13 -3.25 -6.13 4.72
C ALA A 13 -1.76 -5.82 4.55
N ILE A 14 -1.25 -4.76 5.20
CA ILE A 14 0.18 -4.45 5.23
C ILE A 14 0.96 -5.60 5.90
N ALA A 15 0.47 -6.10 7.05
CA ALA A 15 1.12 -7.21 7.74
C ALA A 15 1.17 -8.50 6.90
N CYS A 16 0.11 -8.83 6.16
CA CYS A 16 0.11 -9.94 5.22
C CYS A 16 1.12 -9.74 4.10
N ALA A 17 1.16 -8.56 3.48
CA ALA A 17 2.12 -8.24 2.42
C ALA A 17 3.57 -8.36 2.89
N LEU A 18 3.90 -7.86 4.09
CA LEU A 18 5.24 -7.97 4.69
C LEU A 18 5.66 -9.40 5.04
N ARG A 19 4.69 -10.32 5.17
CA ARG A 19 4.92 -11.75 5.45
C ARG A 19 4.83 -12.64 4.22
N GLU A 20 4.64 -12.04 3.03
CA GLU A 20 4.34 -12.75 1.79
C GLU A 20 3.10 -13.67 1.90
N ASP A 21 2.17 -13.33 2.81
CA ASP A 21 0.94 -14.09 3.08
C ASP A 21 -0.18 -13.65 2.13
N VAL A 22 -0.11 -14.17 0.90
CA VAL A 22 -1.08 -13.86 -0.16
C VAL A 22 -2.49 -14.37 0.21
N ASP A 23 -2.60 -15.53 0.84
CA ASP A 23 -3.89 -16.11 1.25
C ASP A 23 -4.58 -15.27 2.33
N GLY A 24 -3.81 -14.77 3.30
CA GLY A 24 -4.28 -13.80 4.28
C GLY A 24 -4.78 -12.50 3.63
N LEU A 25 -4.04 -11.97 2.66
CA LEU A 25 -4.43 -10.77 1.93
C LEU A 25 -5.74 -10.97 1.15
N VAL A 26 -5.89 -12.09 0.43
CA VAL A 26 -7.13 -12.45 -0.28
C VAL A 26 -8.30 -12.59 0.68
N THR A 27 -8.07 -13.20 1.84
CA THR A 27 -9.10 -13.39 2.88
C THR A 27 -9.61 -12.06 3.43
N LEU A 28 -8.74 -11.06 3.58
CA LEU A 28 -9.10 -9.71 4.03
C LEU A 28 -9.91 -8.93 2.98
N ILE A 29 -9.60 -9.11 1.69
CA ILE A 29 -10.19 -8.32 0.61
C ILE A 29 -11.49 -8.93 0.08
N ARG A 30 -11.59 -10.27 0.02
CA ARG A 30 -12.75 -10.99 -0.52
C ARG A 30 -14.12 -10.54 0.02
N PRO A 31 -14.31 -10.20 1.31
CA PRO A 31 -15.62 -9.80 1.83
C PRO A 31 -16.00 -8.35 1.49
N LEU A 32 -15.10 -7.55 0.92
CA LEU A 32 -15.33 -6.13 0.64
C LEU A 32 -16.11 -5.94 -0.66
N ASP A 33 -17.08 -5.03 -0.64
CA ASP A 33 -17.67 -4.53 -1.88
C ASP A 33 -16.73 -3.56 -2.62
N ALA A 34 -17.10 -3.14 -3.83
CA ALA A 34 -16.28 -2.24 -4.63
C ALA A 34 -16.01 -0.87 -3.97
N ALA A 35 -16.98 -0.34 -3.21
CA ALA A 35 -16.84 0.94 -2.53
C ALA A 35 -15.93 0.81 -1.30
N GLU A 36 -16.06 -0.27 -0.54
CA GLU A 36 -15.20 -0.62 0.59
C GLU A 36 -13.77 -0.89 0.13
N LEU A 37 -13.58 -1.66 -0.94
CA LEU A 37 -12.28 -1.90 -1.54
C LEU A 37 -11.61 -0.59 -1.98
N ARG A 38 -12.34 0.30 -2.65
CA ARG A 38 -11.80 1.61 -3.03
C ARG A 38 -11.37 2.44 -1.81
N ARG A 39 -12.14 2.39 -0.72
CA ARG A 39 -11.80 3.06 0.54
C ARG A 39 -10.60 2.40 1.26
N LEU A 40 -10.44 1.09 1.15
CA LEU A 40 -9.27 0.37 1.66
C LEU A 40 -8.01 0.78 0.90
N VAL A 41 -8.07 0.80 -0.44
CA VAL A 41 -6.95 1.22 -1.29
C VAL A 41 -6.50 2.65 -0.95
N GLY A 42 -7.44 3.56 -0.72
CA GLY A 42 -7.11 4.92 -0.26
C GLY A 42 -6.34 4.93 1.07
N ARG A 43 -6.75 4.12 2.05
CA ARG A 43 -6.06 3.99 3.34
C ARG A 43 -4.65 3.40 3.22
N LEU A 44 -4.48 2.40 2.35
CA LEU A 44 -3.18 1.80 2.08
C LEU A 44 -2.24 2.84 1.44
N ALA A 45 -2.74 3.65 0.49
CA ALA A 45 -1.96 4.71 -0.12
C ALA A 45 -1.52 5.79 0.89
N VAL A 46 -2.43 6.21 1.80
CA VAL A 46 -2.10 7.16 2.87
C VAL A 46 -1.00 6.61 3.79
N ARG A 47 -1.14 5.38 4.28
CA ARG A 47 -0.11 4.76 5.15
C ARG A 47 1.24 4.60 4.46
N ALA A 48 1.25 4.29 3.16
CA ALA A 48 2.47 4.22 2.38
C ALA A 48 3.13 5.60 2.24
N ALA A 49 2.34 6.65 2.03
CA ALA A 49 2.83 8.03 2.00
C ALA A 49 3.38 8.47 3.36
N GLU A 50 2.65 8.23 4.45
CA GLU A 50 3.10 8.54 5.83
C GLU A 50 4.39 7.80 6.19
N GLY A 51 4.50 6.51 5.81
CA GLY A 51 5.72 5.73 6.03
C GLY A 51 6.92 6.26 5.23
N LEU A 52 6.70 6.71 4.00
CA LEU A 52 7.74 7.35 3.19
C LEU A 52 8.16 8.69 3.77
N GLU A 53 7.21 9.54 4.17
CA GLU A 53 7.50 10.84 4.77
C GLU A 53 8.28 10.68 6.08
N GLY A 54 7.92 9.71 6.92
CA GLY A 54 8.67 9.39 8.14
C GLY A 54 10.11 8.95 7.82
N TRP A 55 10.28 8.03 6.88
CA TRP A 55 11.60 7.56 6.45
C TRP A 55 12.44 8.69 5.82
N ALA A 56 11.81 9.57 5.03
CA ALA A 56 12.47 10.71 4.40
C ALA A 56 12.92 11.72 5.47
N ALA A 57 12.08 12.02 6.46
CA ALA A 57 12.42 12.89 7.57
C ALA A 57 13.60 12.33 8.40
N ASP A 58 13.59 11.02 8.69
CA ASP A 58 14.69 10.34 9.38
C ASP A 58 16.00 10.38 8.58
N ALA A 59 15.91 10.39 7.24
CA ALA A 59 17.05 10.54 6.33
C ALA A 59 17.48 12.00 6.10
N GLY A 60 16.79 12.98 6.71
CA GLY A 60 17.05 14.41 6.54
C GLY A 60 16.60 14.97 5.18
N ALA A 61 15.71 14.27 4.48
CA ALA A 61 15.14 14.72 3.23
C ALA A 61 13.94 15.65 3.44
N ASP A 62 13.78 16.62 2.52
CA ASP A 62 12.63 17.52 2.50
C ASP A 62 11.42 16.90 1.78
N HIS A 63 10.30 17.63 1.79
CA HIS A 63 9.05 17.17 1.19
C HIS A 63 9.16 16.95 -0.33
N GLU A 64 9.88 17.81 -1.05
CA GLU A 64 10.04 17.67 -2.50
C GLU A 64 10.86 16.41 -2.83
N GLN A 65 11.89 16.15 -2.05
CA GLN A 65 12.69 14.93 -2.14
C GLN A 65 11.84 13.69 -1.83
N ALA A 66 11.01 13.70 -0.78
CA ALA A 66 10.10 12.60 -0.48
C ALA A 66 9.12 12.31 -1.63
N VAL A 67 8.55 13.36 -2.24
CA VAL A 67 7.65 13.23 -3.40
C VAL A 67 8.39 12.66 -4.62
N SER A 68 9.60 13.13 -4.90
CA SER A 68 10.43 12.61 -6.00
C SER A 68 10.73 11.11 -5.81
N MET A 69 11.05 10.70 -4.58
CA MET A 69 11.32 9.31 -4.25
C MET A 69 10.09 8.41 -4.43
N TRP A 70 8.89 8.91 -4.11
CA TRP A 70 7.63 8.22 -4.37
C TRP A 70 7.38 8.00 -5.86
N GLN A 71 7.55 9.05 -6.67
CA GLN A 71 7.39 8.97 -8.12
C GLN A 71 8.37 7.97 -8.73
N ASP A 72 9.63 8.01 -8.31
CA ASP A 72 10.64 7.04 -8.75
C ASP A 72 10.29 5.61 -8.37
N ALA A 73 9.72 5.39 -7.18
CA ALA A 73 9.26 4.07 -6.75
C ALA A 73 8.12 3.54 -7.62
N ILE A 74 7.14 4.39 -7.97
CA ILE A 74 6.05 4.03 -8.89
C ILE A 74 6.62 3.67 -10.26
N LEU A 75 7.50 4.51 -10.82
CA LEU A 75 8.10 4.27 -12.13
C LEU A 75 8.95 2.99 -12.14
N ARG A 76 9.61 2.63 -11.03
CA ARG A 76 10.32 1.35 -10.89
C ARG A 76 9.37 0.16 -10.89
N LEU A 77 8.24 0.26 -10.18
CA LEU A 77 7.21 -0.78 -10.15
C LEU A 77 6.59 -1.00 -11.52
N GLU A 78 6.28 0.06 -12.26
CA GLU A 78 5.75 -0.01 -13.63
C GLU A 78 6.73 -0.71 -14.57
N ARG A 79 8.02 -0.32 -14.52
CA ARG A 79 9.09 -0.97 -15.29
C ARG A 79 9.27 -2.46 -14.95
N ALA A 80 9.15 -2.82 -13.67
CA ALA A 80 9.24 -4.21 -13.23
C ALA A 80 8.09 -5.05 -13.81
N ARG A 81 6.87 -4.49 -13.89
CA ARG A 81 5.71 -5.16 -14.51
C ARG A 81 5.85 -5.34 -16.02
N GLU A 82 6.53 -4.42 -16.70
CA GLU A 82 6.81 -4.55 -18.15
C GLU A 82 7.88 -5.62 -18.44
N HIS A 83 8.79 -5.86 -17.51
CA HIS A 83 9.89 -6.83 -17.64
C HIS A 83 9.58 -8.21 -17.05
N ASP A 84 8.45 -8.35 -16.37
CA ASP A 84 7.88 -9.62 -15.90
C ASP A 84 6.63 -9.94 -16.73
N PRO A 85 6.78 -10.43 -17.97
CA PRO A 85 5.66 -10.93 -18.76
C PRO A 85 5.25 -12.25 -18.13
N GLY A 86 4.43 -12.21 -17.08
CA GLY A 86 4.17 -13.35 -16.21
C GLY A 86 4.09 -14.71 -16.92
N ASP A 87 4.80 -15.69 -16.34
CA ASP A 87 4.56 -17.13 -16.52
C ASP A 87 3.14 -17.52 -16.05
#